data_AF-A0AAV3Z817-F1
#
_entry.id   AF-A0AAV3Z817-F1
#
_cell.length_a   1.000
_cell.length_b   1.000
_cell.length_c   1.000
_cell.angle_alpha   90.00
_cell.angle_beta   90.00
_cell.angle_gamma   90.00
#
_symmetry.space_group_name_H-M   'P 1'
#
loop_
_entity.id
_entity.type
_entity.pdbx_description
1 polymer ?
#
loop_
_entity_poly.entity_id
_entity_poly.type
_entity_poly.pdbx_seq_one_letter_code
_entity_poly.pdbx_strand_id
1 'polypeptide(L)'
;MKAVCFGPQCALEKQTVPLSRKTRAVSRAYCPKYCNCIRAGSVVSCRGGGLLEIPSQEGALKSADKLYLQDNKITEIRKGVFSRMRTLNYLWLNGNRIKTIENGAFEGLIQVFDFYLRDNLIERIPASTFIGADVPLTKRIYLQNNNLKSIESGAFHNMKELKTIDLSNNRITHISQDAFKGLTNLQELYLYKNLLTSACWVTGNAKSFQSLEWFGIQSNRLKTLPTNLLGSLPSDINLNLEPNPLICDRVLKLIYDALMARVNKRYMEYDLSSWSCENPQNPSHMIKVADLSDDKLEALELAMEDATQPTKLQYSQASPRVGHSQSPLVMICTCTGVFGLLRWSIAS
;
A
#
# COMPACT_ATOMS: atom_id res chain seq x y z
N MET A 1 -11.02 36.70 -59.94
CA MET A 1 -10.08 37.21 -60.96
C MET A 1 -9.59 38.58 -60.53
N LYS A 2 -8.30 38.72 -60.23
CA LYS A 2 -7.64 40.04 -60.11
C LYS A 2 -6.66 40.14 -61.27
N ALA A 3 -6.69 41.24 -62.00
CA ALA A 3 -5.66 41.55 -62.99
C ALA A 3 -4.46 42.17 -62.26
N VAL A 4 -3.26 41.68 -62.56
CA VAL A 4 -2.00 42.29 -62.11
C VAL A 4 -1.26 42.71 -63.39
N CYS A 5 -0.93 43.99 -63.50
CA CYS A 5 -0.25 44.54 -64.67
C CYS A 5 1.13 45.06 -64.26
N PHE A 6 2.14 44.72 -65.06
CA PHE A 6 3.47 45.33 -65.01
C PHE A 6 3.75 45.94 -66.39
N GLY A 7 3.62 47.26 -66.50
CA GLY A 7 3.79 47.97 -67.77
C GLY A 7 2.71 47.64 -68.81
N PRO A 8 2.98 47.86 -70.12
CA PRO A 8 1.95 47.87 -71.16
C PRO A 8 1.42 46.48 -71.58
N GLN A 9 1.75 45.41 -70.85
CA GLN A 9 1.23 44.06 -71.10
C GLN A 9 0.55 43.51 -69.83
N CYS A 10 -0.74 43.20 -69.94
CA CYS A 10 -1.50 42.53 -68.87
C CYS A 10 -1.79 41.08 -69.30
N ALA A 11 -1.54 40.12 -68.41
CA ALA A 11 -1.84 38.70 -68.61
C ALA A 11 -2.88 38.20 -67.59
N LEU A 12 -3.76 37.28 -68.01
CA LEU A 12 -4.76 36.65 -67.15
C LEU A 12 -4.16 35.42 -66.46
N GLU A 13 -3.92 35.53 -65.15
CA GLU A 13 -3.50 34.40 -64.32
C GLU A 13 -4.71 33.54 -63.91
N LYS A 14 -4.72 32.25 -64.27
CA LYS A 14 -5.71 31.30 -63.75
C LYS A 14 -5.47 31.10 -62.26
N GLN A 15 -6.36 31.59 -61.42
CA GLN A 15 -6.47 31.16 -60.02
C GLN A 15 -6.73 29.65 -60.00
N THR A 16 -5.71 28.86 -59.71
CA THR A 16 -5.91 27.51 -59.20
C THR A 16 -6.56 27.64 -57.83
N VAL A 17 -7.87 27.40 -57.81
CA VAL A 17 -8.64 27.21 -56.58
C VAL A 17 -7.99 26.06 -55.80
N PRO A 18 -7.48 26.26 -54.58
CA PRO A 18 -7.20 25.11 -53.72
C PRO A 18 -8.56 24.51 -53.37
N LEU A 19 -8.79 23.28 -53.82
CA LEU A 19 -9.91 22.45 -53.39
C LEU A 19 -10.06 22.55 -51.88
N SER A 20 -11.20 23.11 -51.48
CA SER A 20 -11.66 23.14 -50.11
C SER A 20 -11.80 21.71 -49.59
N ARG A 21 -10.83 21.25 -48.81
CA ARG A 21 -11.12 20.43 -47.65
C ARG A 21 -10.85 21.28 -46.43
N LYS A 22 -11.93 21.80 -45.84
CA LYS A 22 -11.96 22.11 -44.40
C LYS A 22 -11.77 20.78 -43.65
N THR A 23 -10.56 20.24 -43.65
CA THR A 23 -10.14 19.41 -42.53
C THR A 23 -10.00 20.39 -41.38
N ARG A 24 -10.95 20.30 -40.42
CA ARG A 24 -10.76 20.82 -39.07
C ARG A 24 -9.30 20.62 -38.71
N ALA A 25 -8.57 21.70 -38.46
CA ALA A 25 -7.30 21.61 -37.78
C ALA A 25 -7.61 21.03 -36.39
N VAL A 26 -7.57 19.70 -36.28
CA VAL A 26 -7.52 19.03 -34.98
C VAL A 26 -6.28 19.62 -34.33
N SER A 27 -6.46 20.32 -33.22
CA SER A 27 -5.33 20.88 -32.46
C SER A 27 -4.31 19.78 -32.32
N ARG A 28 -3.12 19.92 -32.91
CA ARG A 28 -2.03 18.97 -32.64
C ARG A 28 -1.79 19.06 -31.15
N ALA A 29 -2.29 18.06 -30.42
CA ALA A 29 -2.01 17.93 -29.01
C ALA A 29 -0.49 17.76 -28.93
N TYR A 30 0.20 18.79 -28.46
CA TYR A 30 1.66 18.77 -28.42
C TYR A 30 2.10 17.65 -27.49
N CYS A 31 2.98 16.79 -28.02
CA CYS A 31 3.59 15.73 -27.23
C CYS A 31 4.62 16.35 -26.30
N PRO A 32 4.64 16.00 -25.00
CA PRO A 32 5.61 16.59 -24.10
C PRO A 32 7.05 16.34 -24.54
N LYS A 33 7.93 17.29 -24.21
CA LYS A 33 9.36 17.15 -24.44
C LYS A 33 9.88 15.91 -23.69
N TYR A 34 10.79 15.16 -24.31
CA TYR A 34 11.33 13.89 -23.81
C TYR A 34 10.32 12.74 -23.74
N CYS A 35 9.16 12.89 -24.37
CA CYS A 35 8.15 11.85 -24.50
C CYS A 35 7.90 11.50 -25.98
N ASN A 36 7.37 10.31 -26.19
CA ASN A 36 6.87 9.80 -27.46
C ASN A 36 5.37 9.55 -27.34
N CYS A 37 4.58 10.16 -28.23
CA CYS A 37 3.13 10.04 -28.25
C CYS A 37 2.70 9.25 -29.47
N ILE A 38 2.03 8.12 -29.25
CA ILE A 38 1.54 7.23 -30.30
C ILE A 38 0.01 7.19 -30.29
N ARG A 39 -0.59 6.64 -31.35
CA ARG A 39 -2.06 6.49 -31.50
C ARG A 39 -2.81 7.80 -31.23
N ALA A 40 -2.41 8.87 -31.92
CA ALA A 40 -2.97 10.21 -31.76
C ALA A 40 -2.93 10.77 -30.32
N GLY A 41 -1.98 10.33 -29.49
CA GLY A 41 -1.82 10.79 -28.11
C GLY A 41 -2.57 9.95 -27.07
N SER A 42 -3.24 8.87 -27.48
CA SER A 42 -3.84 7.90 -26.54
C SER A 42 -2.79 7.20 -25.67
N VAL A 43 -1.58 7.02 -26.18
CA VAL A 43 -0.46 6.47 -25.39
C VAL A 43 0.68 7.47 -25.39
N VAL A 44 1.07 7.92 -24.21
CA VAL A 44 2.15 8.86 -23.98
C VAL A 44 3.25 8.17 -23.18
N SER A 45 4.42 7.98 -23.80
CA SER A 45 5.56 7.34 -23.17
C SER A 45 6.70 8.32 -22.94
N CYS A 46 7.03 8.54 -21.67
CA CYS A 46 8.11 9.40 -21.20
C CYS A 46 9.19 8.60 -20.46
N ARG A 47 9.21 7.29 -20.64
CA ARG A 47 10.08 6.38 -19.90
C ARG A 47 11.56 6.72 -20.11
N GLY A 48 12.34 6.80 -19.03
CA GLY A 48 13.79 7.04 -19.15
C GLY A 48 14.17 8.44 -19.64
N GLY A 49 13.22 9.37 -19.76
CA GLY A 49 13.43 10.72 -20.30
C GLY A 49 14.21 11.65 -19.37
N GLY A 50 14.55 11.22 -18.16
CA GLY A 50 15.22 12.03 -17.15
C GLY A 50 14.36 13.15 -16.58
N LEU A 51 13.03 13.01 -16.66
CA LEU A 51 12.07 14.01 -16.19
C LEU A 51 12.21 14.27 -14.69
N LEU A 52 12.22 15.55 -14.31
CA LEU A 52 12.22 15.99 -12.92
C LEU A 52 10.80 16.20 -12.37
N GLU A 53 9.83 16.40 -13.26
CA GLU A 53 8.43 16.62 -12.94
C GLU A 53 7.51 15.97 -13.97
N ILE A 54 6.24 15.79 -13.61
CA ILE A 54 5.20 15.24 -14.48
C ILE A 54 4.76 16.34 -15.47
N PRO A 55 4.79 16.11 -16.80
CA PRO A 55 4.59 17.16 -17.80
C PRO A 55 3.10 17.55 -18.02
N SER A 56 2.42 17.94 -16.95
CA SER A 56 0.95 18.10 -16.86
C SER A 56 0.29 19.17 -17.73
N GLN A 57 1.06 20.13 -18.29
CA GLN A 57 0.51 21.27 -19.03
C GLN A 57 0.18 20.96 -20.50
N GLU A 58 0.64 19.82 -21.01
CA GLU A 58 0.61 19.52 -22.43
C GLU A 58 -0.73 18.96 -22.92
N GLY A 59 -1.12 19.35 -24.13
CA GLY A 59 -2.42 19.01 -24.71
C GLY A 59 -2.64 17.51 -24.88
N ALA A 60 -1.58 16.73 -25.15
CA ALA A 60 -1.68 15.29 -25.38
C ALA A 60 -2.21 14.50 -24.16
N LEU A 61 -1.99 15.01 -22.95
CA LEU A 61 -2.39 14.33 -21.71
C LEU A 61 -3.88 14.41 -21.41
N LYS A 62 -4.62 15.29 -22.10
CA LYS A 62 -6.09 15.38 -21.95
C LYS A 62 -6.83 14.17 -22.53
N SER A 63 -6.22 13.47 -23.49
CA SER A 63 -6.80 12.34 -24.20
C SER A 63 -6.01 11.04 -24.00
N ALA A 64 -5.02 11.06 -23.10
CA ALA A 64 -4.19 9.89 -22.85
C ALA A 64 -4.98 8.82 -22.09
N ASP A 65 -4.90 7.59 -22.58
CA ASP A 65 -5.36 6.35 -21.95
C ASP A 65 -4.25 5.74 -21.08
N LYS A 66 -3.01 5.82 -21.58
CA LYS A 66 -1.82 5.24 -20.94
C LYS A 66 -0.70 6.27 -20.84
N LEU A 67 -0.16 6.43 -19.64
CA LEU A 67 0.95 7.33 -19.35
C LEU A 67 2.09 6.58 -18.68
N TYR A 68 3.19 6.44 -19.41
CA TYR A 68 4.41 5.76 -18.96
C TYR A 68 5.42 6.79 -18.47
N LEU A 69 5.62 6.90 -17.16
CA LEU A 69 6.58 7.81 -16.52
C LEU A 69 7.68 7.05 -15.77
N GLN A 70 7.87 5.75 -16.04
CA GLN A 70 8.86 4.95 -15.33
C GLN A 70 10.30 5.41 -15.58
N ASP A 71 11.19 5.07 -14.67
CA ASP A 71 12.64 5.23 -14.83
C ASP A 71 13.04 6.70 -15.06
N ASN A 72 12.37 7.64 -14.39
CA ASN A 72 12.65 9.07 -14.44
C ASN A 72 13.28 9.57 -13.12
N LYS A 73 13.34 10.89 -12.93
CA LYS A 73 13.93 11.54 -11.74
C LYS A 73 12.88 12.36 -10.99
N ILE A 74 11.60 12.02 -11.12
CA ILE A 74 10.50 12.74 -10.49
C ILE A 74 10.60 12.58 -8.96
N THR A 75 10.54 13.68 -8.23
CA THR A 75 10.74 13.68 -6.76
C THR A 75 9.45 13.84 -5.96
N GLU A 76 8.39 14.32 -6.57
CA GLU A 76 7.12 14.59 -5.89
C GLU A 76 5.92 14.48 -6.84
N ILE A 77 4.76 14.14 -6.26
CA ILE A 77 3.47 14.22 -6.93
C ILE A 77 2.66 15.32 -6.25
N ARG A 78 2.55 16.47 -6.94
CA ARG A 78 1.85 17.65 -6.44
C ARG A 78 0.33 17.52 -6.63
N LYS A 79 -0.43 18.22 -5.79
CA LYS A 79 -1.88 18.33 -5.90
C LYS A 79 -2.30 18.80 -7.29
N GLY A 80 -3.31 18.14 -7.87
CA GLY A 80 -3.91 18.56 -9.14
C GLY A 80 -3.06 18.35 -10.38
N VAL A 81 -1.88 17.72 -10.27
CA VAL A 81 -1.00 17.43 -11.41
C VAL A 81 -1.68 16.53 -12.46
N PHE A 82 -2.66 15.73 -12.04
CA PHE A 82 -3.46 14.86 -12.91
C PHE A 82 -4.87 15.39 -13.23
N SER A 83 -5.22 16.61 -12.82
CA SER A 83 -6.59 17.18 -12.93
C SER A 83 -7.17 17.19 -14.34
N ARG A 84 -6.31 17.19 -15.37
CA ARG A 84 -6.67 17.18 -16.79
C ARG A 84 -6.65 15.79 -17.43
N MET A 85 -6.16 14.77 -16.74
CA MET A 85 -5.93 13.42 -17.27
C MET A 85 -7.13 12.50 -16.99
N ARG A 86 -8.35 12.99 -17.28
CA ARG A 86 -9.60 12.31 -16.92
C ARG A 86 -9.83 10.99 -17.66
N THR A 87 -9.16 10.78 -18.79
CA THR A 87 -9.30 9.55 -19.61
C THR A 87 -8.28 8.47 -19.24
N LEU A 88 -7.41 8.73 -18.25
CA LEU A 88 -6.29 7.86 -17.96
C LEU A 88 -6.77 6.59 -17.25
N ASN A 89 -6.46 5.43 -17.83
CA ASN A 89 -6.74 4.13 -17.25
C ASN A 89 -5.49 3.52 -16.60
N TYR A 90 -4.31 3.85 -17.13
CA TYR A 90 -3.05 3.31 -16.65
C TYR A 90 -1.98 4.39 -16.47
N LEU A 91 -1.44 4.46 -15.25
CA LEU A 91 -0.41 5.40 -14.84
C LEU A 91 0.77 4.64 -14.23
N TRP A 92 1.94 4.73 -14.87
CA TRP A 92 3.15 4.12 -14.35
C TRP A 92 4.15 5.15 -13.85
N LEU A 93 4.48 5.09 -12.56
CA LEU A 93 5.43 5.97 -11.88
C LEU A 93 6.60 5.22 -11.24
N ASN A 94 6.76 3.93 -11.55
CA ASN A 94 7.81 3.08 -10.98
C ASN A 94 9.23 3.58 -11.27
N GLY A 95 10.19 3.31 -10.40
CA GLY A 95 11.60 3.61 -10.69
C GLY A 95 11.90 5.10 -10.77
N ASN A 96 11.19 5.91 -9.97
CA ASN A 96 11.44 7.34 -9.84
C ASN A 96 12.12 7.65 -8.49
N ARG A 97 12.15 8.92 -8.09
CA ARG A 97 12.70 9.39 -6.81
C ARG A 97 11.61 10.01 -5.94
N ILE A 98 10.36 9.57 -6.13
CA ILE A 98 9.19 10.20 -5.50
C ILE A 98 9.29 10.00 -4.00
N LYS A 99 9.42 11.10 -3.27
CA LYS A 99 9.51 11.12 -1.80
C LYS A 99 8.19 11.55 -1.18
N THR A 100 7.52 12.51 -1.82
CA THR A 100 6.32 13.16 -1.30
C THR A 100 5.16 13.01 -2.27
N ILE A 101 3.99 12.64 -1.74
CA ILE A 101 2.72 12.68 -2.43
C ILE A 101 1.83 13.66 -1.65
N GLU A 102 1.42 14.74 -2.30
CA GLU A 102 0.57 15.75 -1.65
C GLU A 102 -0.88 15.27 -1.49
N ASN A 103 -1.61 15.88 -0.56
CA ASN A 103 -3.04 15.62 -0.40
C ASN A 103 -3.80 15.98 -1.69
N GLY A 104 -4.64 15.06 -2.18
CA GLY A 104 -5.34 15.23 -3.46
C GLY A 104 -4.42 15.19 -4.68
N ALA A 105 -3.22 14.61 -4.58
CA ALA A 105 -2.31 14.42 -5.70
C ALA A 105 -2.98 13.78 -6.93
N PHE A 106 -3.89 12.82 -6.68
CA PHE A 106 -4.59 12.04 -7.70
C PHE A 106 -5.97 12.61 -8.08
N GLU A 107 -6.30 13.83 -7.63
CA GLU A 107 -7.54 14.52 -7.97
C GLU A 107 -7.73 14.64 -9.50
N GLY A 108 -8.93 14.30 -9.98
CA GLY A 108 -9.29 14.32 -11.39
C GLY A 108 -9.00 13.04 -12.18
N LEU A 109 -8.32 12.06 -11.59
CA LEU A 109 -8.28 10.70 -12.11
C LEU A 109 -9.62 10.02 -11.78
N ILE A 110 -10.37 9.65 -12.83
CA ILE A 110 -11.73 9.09 -12.68
C ILE A 110 -11.84 7.61 -13.07
N GLN A 111 -10.83 7.06 -13.75
CA GLN A 111 -10.88 5.73 -14.37
C GLN A 111 -9.62 4.89 -14.14
N VAL A 112 -8.65 5.37 -13.34
CA VAL A 112 -7.39 4.64 -13.16
C VAL A 112 -7.65 3.32 -12.43
N PHE A 113 -7.24 2.22 -13.07
CA PHE A 113 -7.40 0.87 -12.53
C PHE A 113 -6.28 0.49 -11.56
N ASP A 114 -5.04 0.85 -11.89
CA ASP A 114 -3.87 0.41 -11.14
C ASP A 114 -2.89 1.56 -10.90
N PHE A 115 -2.45 1.72 -9.65
CA PHE A 115 -1.37 2.62 -9.30
C PHE A 115 -0.06 1.85 -9.18
N TYR A 116 0.90 2.20 -10.04
CA TYR A 116 2.24 1.63 -10.06
C TYR A 116 3.24 2.66 -9.49
N LEU A 117 3.57 2.52 -8.21
CA LEU A 117 4.45 3.41 -7.44
C LEU A 117 5.68 2.69 -6.84
N ARG A 118 5.95 1.45 -7.25
CA ARG A 118 7.09 0.66 -6.75
C ARG A 118 8.43 1.29 -7.11
N ASP A 119 9.47 0.92 -6.35
CA ASP A 119 10.84 1.39 -6.58
C ASP A 119 10.92 2.93 -6.56
N ASN A 120 10.46 3.54 -5.47
CA ASN A 120 10.48 4.98 -5.22
C ASN A 120 11.04 5.26 -3.80
N LEU A 121 10.89 6.48 -3.31
CA LEU A 121 11.40 6.91 -2.00
C LEU A 121 10.28 7.36 -1.06
N ILE A 122 9.04 6.90 -1.28
CA ILE A 122 7.84 7.41 -0.60
C ILE A 122 7.95 7.08 0.89
N GLU A 123 7.80 8.09 1.75
CA GLU A 123 7.88 7.90 3.21
C GLU A 123 6.52 7.78 3.90
N ARG A 124 5.45 8.30 3.30
CA ARG A 124 4.10 8.35 3.86
C ARG A 124 3.03 8.33 2.77
N ILE A 125 1.87 7.79 3.10
CA ILE A 125 0.63 7.92 2.30
C ILE A 125 -0.37 8.66 3.17
N PRO A 126 -0.51 9.98 3.01
CA PRO A 126 -1.52 10.74 3.75
C PRO A 126 -2.93 10.16 3.53
N ALA A 127 -3.78 10.20 4.57
CA ALA A 127 -5.19 9.77 4.48
C ALA A 127 -5.95 10.47 3.34
N SER A 128 -5.54 11.69 2.97
CA SER A 128 -6.15 12.48 1.90
C SER A 128 -5.49 12.32 0.52
N THR A 129 -4.58 11.36 0.34
CA THR A 129 -3.87 11.14 -0.94
C THR A 129 -4.83 10.86 -2.08
N PHE A 130 -5.85 10.03 -1.81
CA PHE A 130 -6.84 9.58 -2.79
C PHE A 130 -8.20 10.30 -2.65
N ILE A 131 -8.30 11.32 -1.78
CA ILE A 131 -9.52 12.14 -1.69
C ILE A 131 -9.66 12.97 -2.96
N GLY A 132 -10.85 12.98 -3.55
CA GLY A 132 -11.16 13.71 -4.80
C GLY A 132 -10.67 13.02 -6.08
N ALA A 133 -9.99 11.88 -5.94
CA ALA A 133 -9.89 10.92 -7.01
C ALA A 133 -11.21 10.12 -6.98
N ASP A 134 -12.07 10.29 -7.99
CA ASP A 134 -13.17 9.35 -8.21
C ASP A 134 -12.54 8.07 -8.76
N VAL A 135 -11.81 7.35 -7.91
CA VAL A 135 -11.16 6.08 -8.22
C VAL A 135 -11.94 4.89 -7.66
N PRO A 136 -13.28 4.81 -7.80
CA PRO A 136 -13.99 3.62 -7.36
C PRO A 136 -13.52 2.40 -8.15
N LEU A 137 -12.88 2.58 -9.31
CA LEU A 137 -12.43 1.48 -10.16
C LEU A 137 -11.01 1.00 -9.86
N THR A 138 -10.26 1.63 -8.95
CA THR A 138 -8.90 1.18 -8.66
C THR A 138 -8.94 -0.19 -7.99
N LYS A 139 -8.30 -1.16 -8.63
CA LYS A 139 -8.22 -2.54 -8.19
C LYS A 139 -6.90 -2.86 -7.52
N ARG A 140 -5.81 -2.19 -7.90
CA ARG A 140 -4.46 -2.57 -7.43
C ARG A 140 -3.58 -1.38 -7.14
N ILE A 141 -2.86 -1.44 -6.02
CA ILE A 141 -1.84 -0.46 -5.66
C ILE A 141 -0.53 -1.20 -5.36
N TYR A 142 0.51 -0.82 -6.10
CA TYR A 142 1.86 -1.35 -5.98
C TYR A 142 2.79 -0.29 -5.38
N LEU A 143 3.21 -0.49 -4.13
CA LEU A 143 4.04 0.41 -3.34
C LEU A 143 5.29 -0.28 -2.79
N GLN A 144 5.60 -1.48 -3.27
CA GLN A 144 6.78 -2.22 -2.83
C GLN A 144 8.09 -1.49 -3.15
N ASN A 145 9.13 -1.75 -2.35
CA ASN A 145 10.44 -1.11 -2.50
C ASN A 145 10.35 0.42 -2.36
N ASN A 146 9.75 0.89 -1.26
CA ASN A 146 9.68 2.30 -0.86
C ASN A 146 10.23 2.48 0.56
N ASN A 147 10.03 3.66 1.17
CA ASN A 147 10.48 3.98 2.52
C ASN A 147 9.31 4.22 3.50
N LEU A 148 8.14 3.61 3.25
CA LEU A 148 6.96 3.81 4.08
C LEU A 148 7.24 3.37 5.51
N LYS A 149 6.94 4.24 6.48
CA LYS A 149 7.19 3.99 7.92
C LYS A 149 5.95 3.52 8.68
N SER A 150 4.78 3.93 8.22
CA SER A 150 3.49 3.59 8.84
C SER A 150 2.36 3.61 7.83
N ILE A 151 1.26 2.92 8.16
CA ILE A 151 -0.02 3.05 7.45
C ILE A 151 -1.05 3.64 8.42
N GLU A 152 -1.49 4.86 8.13
CA GLU A 152 -2.41 5.61 8.96
C GLU A 152 -3.87 5.21 8.71
N SER A 153 -4.75 5.57 9.65
CA SER A 153 -6.19 5.46 9.47
C SER A 153 -6.62 6.17 8.17
N GLY A 154 -7.44 5.49 7.38
CA GLY A 154 -8.01 6.08 6.16
C GLY A 154 -7.04 6.26 5.00
N ALA A 155 -5.81 5.72 5.06
CA ALA A 155 -4.85 5.77 3.95
C ALA A 155 -5.42 5.28 2.60
N PHE A 156 -6.36 4.32 2.67
CA PHE A 156 -7.06 3.74 1.51
C PHE A 156 -8.58 3.96 1.56
N HIS A 157 -9.04 4.95 2.33
CA HIS A 157 -10.46 5.24 2.46
C HIS A 157 -11.08 5.49 1.07
N ASN A 158 -12.29 5.00 0.84
CA ASN A 158 -13.04 5.06 -0.44
C ASN A 158 -12.57 4.15 -1.58
N MET A 159 -11.48 3.39 -1.44
CA MET A 159 -11.02 2.46 -2.48
C MET A 159 -11.74 1.10 -2.40
N LYS A 160 -13.07 1.10 -2.48
CA LYS A 160 -13.91 -0.08 -2.16
C LYS A 160 -13.72 -1.26 -3.11
N GLU A 161 -13.28 -1.03 -4.35
CA GLU A 161 -13.02 -2.09 -5.34
C GLU A 161 -11.57 -2.60 -5.30
N LEU A 162 -10.78 -2.15 -4.33
CA LEU A 162 -9.38 -2.53 -4.20
C LEU A 162 -9.26 -4.02 -3.85
N LYS A 163 -8.53 -4.75 -4.70
CA LYS A 163 -8.30 -6.19 -4.64
C LYS A 163 -6.89 -6.53 -4.19
N THR A 164 -5.89 -5.75 -4.60
CA THR A 164 -4.48 -6.02 -4.27
C THR A 164 -3.80 -4.78 -3.70
N ILE A 165 -3.12 -4.96 -2.57
CA ILE A 165 -2.20 -3.98 -2.00
C ILE A 165 -0.84 -4.65 -1.80
N ASP A 166 0.18 -4.16 -2.50
CA ASP A 166 1.56 -4.56 -2.28
C ASP A 166 2.36 -3.46 -1.56
N LEU A 167 2.62 -3.69 -0.27
CA LEU A 167 3.40 -2.84 0.63
C LEU A 167 4.73 -3.51 1.03
N SER A 168 5.13 -4.57 0.33
CA SER A 168 6.32 -5.34 0.68
C SER A 168 7.62 -4.55 0.54
N ASN A 169 8.67 -4.97 1.25
CA ASN A 169 9.99 -4.33 1.21
C ASN A 169 9.92 -2.81 1.44
N ASN A 170 9.30 -2.43 2.56
CA ASN A 170 9.22 -1.06 3.06
C ASN A 170 9.86 -1.01 4.46
N ARG A 171 9.60 0.05 5.22
CA ARG A 171 10.10 0.24 6.59
C ARG A 171 8.95 0.35 7.60
N ILE A 172 7.83 -0.31 7.32
CA ILE A 172 6.59 -0.13 8.09
C ILE A 172 6.79 -0.76 9.47
N THR A 173 6.69 0.06 10.51
CA THR A 173 6.75 -0.38 11.91
C THR A 173 5.38 -0.42 12.56
N HIS A 174 4.41 0.35 12.04
CA HIS A 174 3.09 0.49 12.61
C HIS A 174 1.98 0.59 11.54
N ILE A 175 0.84 -0.05 11.82
CA ILE A 175 -0.38 0.01 11.02
C ILE A 175 -1.53 0.32 11.97
N SER A 176 -2.35 1.32 11.63
CA SER A 176 -3.53 1.68 12.42
C SER A 176 -4.56 0.55 12.45
N GLN A 177 -5.30 0.43 13.56
CA GLN A 177 -6.36 -0.58 13.77
C GLN A 177 -7.47 -0.56 12.71
N ASP A 178 -7.62 0.54 12.00
CA ASP A 178 -8.65 0.80 10.98
C ASP A 178 -8.06 1.23 9.63
N ALA A 179 -6.76 1.00 9.41
CA ALA A 179 -6.05 1.38 8.19
C ALA A 179 -6.70 0.82 6.90
N PHE A 180 -7.32 -0.35 6.98
CA PHE A 180 -7.96 -1.05 5.85
C PHE A 180 -9.48 -1.09 5.99
N LYS A 181 -10.07 -0.25 6.84
CA LYS A 181 -11.52 -0.23 7.09
C LYS A 181 -12.29 0.06 5.81
N GLY A 182 -13.24 -0.84 5.47
CA GLY A 182 -14.12 -0.71 4.32
C GLY A 182 -13.60 -1.34 3.03
N LEU A 183 -12.41 -1.94 3.02
CA LEU A 183 -11.84 -2.65 1.87
C LEU A 183 -12.38 -4.08 1.77
N THR A 184 -13.68 -4.25 1.65
CA THR A 184 -14.35 -5.57 1.70
C THR A 184 -14.06 -6.47 0.51
N ASN A 185 -13.54 -5.92 -0.59
CA ASN A 185 -13.15 -6.68 -1.79
C ASN A 185 -11.65 -7.01 -1.83
N LEU A 186 -10.89 -6.74 -0.77
CA LEU A 186 -9.45 -6.98 -0.75
C LEU A 186 -9.16 -8.49 -0.74
N GLN A 187 -8.43 -8.95 -1.76
CA GLN A 187 -8.08 -10.36 -1.97
C GLN A 187 -6.61 -10.64 -1.61
N GLU A 188 -5.71 -9.68 -1.87
CA GLU A 188 -4.28 -9.86 -1.69
C GLU A 188 -3.67 -8.71 -0.90
N LEU A 189 -3.04 -9.03 0.23
CA LEU A 189 -2.28 -8.09 1.04
C LEU A 189 -0.84 -8.59 1.26
N TYR A 190 0.11 -7.85 0.70
CA TYR A 190 1.53 -8.15 0.84
C TYR A 190 2.21 -7.13 1.75
N LEU A 191 2.70 -7.59 2.90
CA LEU A 191 3.39 -6.82 3.93
C LEU A 191 4.77 -7.42 4.27
N TYR A 192 5.23 -8.38 3.49
CA TYR A 192 6.49 -9.05 3.76
C TYR A 192 7.71 -8.12 3.63
N LYS A 193 8.80 -8.43 4.35
CA LYS A 193 10.02 -7.59 4.38
C LYS A 193 9.72 -6.17 4.88
N ASN A 194 9.08 -6.07 6.03
CA ASN A 194 8.84 -4.81 6.73
C ASN A 194 9.44 -4.90 8.15
N LEU A 195 9.05 -3.97 9.04
CA LEU A 195 9.59 -3.86 10.40
C LEU A 195 8.47 -3.98 11.45
N LEU A 196 7.35 -4.62 11.11
CA LEU A 196 6.18 -4.74 11.99
C LEU A 196 6.53 -5.56 13.23
N THR A 197 6.22 -5.03 14.40
CA THR A 197 6.41 -5.72 15.69
C THR A 197 5.12 -6.29 16.28
N SER A 198 3.96 -5.97 15.70
CA SER A 198 2.65 -6.43 16.14
C SER A 198 1.71 -6.67 14.95
N ALA A 199 0.85 -7.67 15.08
CA ALA A 199 -0.24 -7.99 14.15
C ALA A 199 -1.63 -7.66 14.72
N CYS A 200 -1.74 -6.90 15.82
CA CYS A 200 -3.03 -6.59 16.45
C CYS A 200 -3.98 -5.79 15.56
N TRP A 201 -3.48 -5.08 14.56
CA TRP A 201 -4.31 -4.34 13.59
C TRP A 201 -5.16 -5.27 12.71
N VAL A 202 -4.84 -6.56 12.64
CA VAL A 202 -5.61 -7.54 11.87
C VAL A 202 -7.02 -7.69 12.46
N THR A 203 -7.15 -7.72 13.79
CA THR A 203 -8.45 -7.90 14.45
C THR A 203 -9.36 -6.67 14.27
N GLY A 204 -8.79 -5.46 14.31
CA GLY A 204 -9.51 -4.22 14.02
C GLY A 204 -10.04 -4.13 12.58
N ASN A 205 -9.43 -4.86 11.64
CA ASN A 205 -9.83 -4.91 10.22
C ASN A 205 -10.56 -6.21 9.83
N ALA A 206 -10.98 -7.04 10.79
CA ALA A 206 -11.62 -8.34 10.52
C ALA A 206 -12.80 -8.23 9.53
N LYS A 207 -13.64 -7.20 9.65
CA LYS A 207 -14.78 -6.97 8.73
C LYS A 207 -14.35 -6.62 7.30
N SER A 208 -13.16 -6.08 7.10
CA SER A 208 -12.62 -5.77 5.78
C SER A 208 -11.98 -6.99 5.13
N PHE A 209 -11.37 -7.89 5.90
CA PHE A 209 -10.60 -9.03 5.36
C PHE A 209 -11.44 -10.26 5.01
N GLN A 210 -12.75 -10.11 4.85
CA GLN A 210 -13.66 -11.24 4.57
C GLN A 210 -13.43 -11.90 3.21
N SER A 211 -12.82 -11.18 2.25
CA SER A 211 -12.50 -11.70 0.92
C SER A 211 -11.01 -11.97 0.71
N LEU A 212 -10.20 -11.94 1.78
CA LEU A 212 -8.75 -12.08 1.67
C LEU A 212 -8.38 -13.52 1.34
N GLU A 213 -7.73 -13.71 0.21
CA GLU A 213 -7.24 -15.00 -0.28
C GLU A 213 -5.76 -15.18 0.06
N TRP A 214 -5.00 -14.07 0.06
CA TRP A 214 -3.57 -14.05 0.31
C TRP A 214 -3.16 -12.99 1.33
N PHE A 215 -2.44 -13.43 2.37
CA PHE A 215 -1.87 -12.54 3.37
C PHE A 215 -0.41 -12.90 3.68
N GLY A 216 0.52 -12.17 3.04
CA GLY A 216 1.95 -12.32 3.30
C GLY A 216 2.45 -11.30 4.32
N ILE A 217 2.84 -11.73 5.52
CA ILE A 217 3.42 -10.87 6.56
C ILE A 217 4.77 -11.41 7.06
N GLN A 218 5.36 -12.35 6.33
CA GLN A 218 6.67 -12.90 6.60
C GLN A 218 7.81 -11.87 6.52
N SER A 219 8.96 -12.17 7.09
CA SER A 219 10.11 -11.26 7.15
C SER A 219 9.75 -9.92 7.79
N ASN A 220 9.09 -9.97 8.95
CA ASN A 220 8.85 -8.81 9.82
C ASN A 220 9.58 -9.01 11.16
N ARG A 221 9.14 -8.34 12.21
CA ARG A 221 9.69 -8.44 13.58
C ARG A 221 8.61 -8.86 14.59
N LEU A 222 7.64 -9.66 14.15
CA LEU A 222 6.55 -10.14 14.98
C LEU A 222 7.11 -11.12 16.02
N LYS A 223 6.88 -10.83 17.30
CA LYS A 223 7.23 -11.74 18.40
C LYS A 223 6.06 -12.59 18.86
N THR A 224 4.86 -12.02 18.87
CA THR A 224 3.64 -12.68 19.32
C THR A 224 2.51 -12.39 18.33
N LEU A 225 1.49 -13.23 18.35
CA LEU A 225 0.32 -13.13 17.48
C LEU A 225 -0.94 -12.89 18.31
N PRO A 226 -1.94 -12.16 17.79
CA PRO A 226 -3.21 -12.02 18.49
C PRO A 226 -3.95 -13.36 18.53
N THR A 227 -4.54 -13.69 19.68
CA THR A 227 -5.24 -14.98 19.92
C THR A 227 -6.35 -15.26 18.90
N ASN A 228 -7.06 -14.22 18.46
CA ASN A 228 -8.13 -14.33 17.47
C ASN A 228 -7.68 -13.96 16.04
N LEU A 229 -6.41 -14.19 15.69
CA LEU A 229 -5.90 -13.91 14.34
C LEU A 229 -6.70 -14.65 13.27
N LEU A 230 -6.82 -15.98 13.41
CA LEU A 230 -7.51 -16.82 12.43
C LEU A 230 -9.02 -16.59 12.40
N GLY A 231 -9.64 -16.16 13.51
CA GLY A 231 -11.05 -15.77 13.52
C GLY A 231 -11.31 -14.41 12.85
N SER A 232 -10.25 -13.65 12.57
CA SER A 232 -10.31 -12.36 11.85
C SER A 232 -10.03 -12.51 10.35
N LEU A 233 -9.70 -13.72 9.88
CA LEU A 233 -9.31 -14.03 8.51
C LEU A 233 -10.22 -15.12 7.93
N PRO A 234 -10.33 -15.23 6.59
CA PRO A 234 -11.07 -16.32 5.96
C PRO A 234 -10.49 -17.70 6.26
N SER A 235 -11.34 -18.72 6.22
CA SER A 235 -10.96 -20.09 6.60
C SER A 235 -10.00 -20.78 5.61
N ASP A 236 -9.95 -20.31 4.38
CA ASP A 236 -9.10 -20.75 3.28
C ASP A 236 -7.91 -19.81 3.02
N ILE A 237 -7.66 -18.85 3.91
CA ILE A 237 -6.57 -17.88 3.78
C ILE A 237 -5.22 -18.55 3.55
N ASN A 238 -4.49 -18.06 2.53
CA ASN A 238 -3.08 -18.36 2.36
C ASN A 238 -2.26 -17.37 3.21
N LEU A 239 -1.90 -17.79 4.43
CA LEU A 239 -1.18 -16.99 5.42
C LEU A 239 0.27 -17.45 5.54
N ASN A 240 1.22 -16.54 5.34
CA ASN A 240 2.63 -16.78 5.65
C ASN A 240 3.14 -15.82 6.73
N LEU A 241 3.60 -16.43 7.83
CA LEU A 241 4.18 -15.75 8.98
C LEU A 241 5.70 -15.88 9.04
N GLU A 242 6.34 -16.78 8.29
CA GLU A 242 7.77 -17.09 8.43
C GLU A 242 8.61 -16.55 7.28
N PRO A 243 9.77 -15.92 7.55
CA PRO A 243 10.42 -15.81 8.86
C PRO A 243 9.92 -14.63 9.71
N ASN A 244 9.57 -14.85 10.97
CA ASN A 244 9.45 -13.80 11.98
C ASN A 244 10.10 -14.30 13.29
N PRO A 245 10.58 -13.40 14.19
CA PRO A 245 11.13 -13.80 15.49
C PRO A 245 10.01 -14.20 16.47
N LEU A 246 9.13 -15.11 16.05
CA LEU A 246 7.97 -15.54 16.80
C LEU A 246 8.40 -16.34 18.02
N ILE A 247 7.88 -16.01 19.18
CA ILE A 247 8.13 -16.76 20.42
C ILE A 247 7.32 -18.06 20.37
N CYS A 248 7.92 -19.17 20.81
CA CYS A 248 7.19 -20.43 20.96
C CYS A 248 6.18 -20.31 22.10
N ASP A 249 4.90 -20.17 21.75
CA ASP A 249 3.78 -20.14 22.68
C ASP A 249 2.60 -20.98 22.17
N ARG A 250 1.59 -21.13 23.03
CA ARG A 250 0.37 -21.89 22.71
C ARG A 250 -0.43 -21.24 21.57
N VAL A 251 -0.37 -19.91 21.42
CA VAL A 251 -1.10 -19.19 20.37
C VAL A 251 -0.53 -19.54 18.99
N LEU A 252 0.79 -19.49 18.86
CA LEU A 252 1.50 -19.87 17.65
C LEU A 252 1.22 -21.33 17.28
N LYS A 253 1.27 -22.24 18.26
CA LYS A 253 0.97 -23.66 18.04
C LYS A 253 -0.45 -23.88 17.54
N LEU A 254 -1.45 -23.23 18.16
CA LEU A 254 -2.84 -23.29 17.71
C LEU A 254 -3.02 -22.79 16.27
N ILE A 255 -2.35 -21.68 15.91
CA ILE A 255 -2.39 -21.15 14.55
C ILE A 255 -1.76 -22.13 13.58
N TYR A 256 -0.58 -22.66 13.90
CA TYR A 256 0.13 -23.65 13.08
C TYR A 256 -0.71 -24.91 12.84
N ASP A 257 -1.29 -25.51 13.88
CA ASP A 257 -2.09 -26.73 13.75
C ASP A 257 -3.35 -26.48 12.93
N ALA A 258 -4.01 -25.33 13.14
CA ALA A 258 -5.18 -24.93 12.36
C ALA A 258 -4.85 -24.70 10.87
N LEU A 259 -3.63 -24.23 10.55
CA LEU A 259 -3.16 -24.10 9.17
C LEU A 259 -2.75 -25.45 8.58
N MET A 260 -2.03 -26.30 9.33
CA MET A 260 -1.63 -27.65 8.91
C MET A 260 -2.82 -28.54 8.58
N ALA A 261 -3.91 -28.45 9.35
CA ALA A 261 -5.16 -29.16 9.07
C ALA A 261 -5.78 -28.77 7.70
N ARG A 262 -5.41 -27.62 7.14
CA ARG A 262 -5.88 -27.13 5.84
C ARG A 262 -4.98 -27.54 4.67
N VAL A 263 -3.71 -27.91 4.91
CA VAL A 263 -2.70 -28.24 3.88
C VAL A 263 -3.13 -29.37 2.95
N ASN A 264 -3.93 -30.34 3.44
CA ASN A 264 -4.46 -31.43 2.61
C ASN A 264 -5.46 -30.98 1.52
N LYS A 265 -5.81 -29.70 1.47
CA LYS A 265 -6.62 -29.08 0.42
C LYS A 265 -5.73 -28.22 -0.49
N ARG A 266 -4.93 -28.83 -1.39
CA ARG A 266 -4.27 -28.33 -2.64
C ARG A 266 -3.92 -26.82 -2.86
N TYR A 267 -3.95 -25.93 -1.87
CA TYR A 267 -3.99 -24.47 -2.10
C TYR A 267 -2.99 -23.65 -1.27
N MET A 268 -2.20 -24.26 -0.39
CA MET A 268 -1.11 -23.54 0.29
C MET A 268 0.14 -23.49 -0.58
N GLU A 269 0.59 -22.29 -0.90
CA GLU A 269 1.82 -22.06 -1.65
C GLU A 269 3.08 -22.15 -0.77
N TYR A 270 2.93 -22.15 0.56
CA TYR A 270 4.04 -22.08 1.50
C TYR A 270 4.26 -23.37 2.30
N ASP A 271 5.54 -23.69 2.52
CA ASP A 271 5.97 -24.85 3.30
C ASP A 271 5.90 -24.58 4.80
N LEU A 272 4.78 -24.98 5.42
CA LEU A 272 4.61 -24.91 6.87
C LEU A 272 5.60 -25.80 7.63
N SER A 273 6.14 -26.87 7.04
CA SER A 273 7.04 -27.80 7.74
C SER A 273 8.37 -27.16 8.16
N SER A 274 8.69 -26.02 7.56
CA SER A 274 9.87 -25.22 7.86
C SER A 274 9.69 -24.25 9.04
N TRP A 275 8.48 -24.10 9.58
CA TRP A 275 8.21 -23.08 10.59
C TRP A 275 8.95 -23.36 11.90
N SER A 276 9.57 -22.30 12.43
CA SER A 276 10.32 -22.32 13.68
C SER A 276 9.97 -21.12 14.54
N CYS A 277 10.21 -21.23 15.84
CA CYS A 277 9.98 -20.17 16.81
C CYS A 277 11.14 -20.07 17.80
N GLU A 278 11.35 -18.87 18.34
CA GLU A 278 12.34 -18.57 19.36
C GLU A 278 11.92 -19.21 20.70
N ASN A 279 12.83 -19.95 21.32
CA ASN A 279 12.64 -20.35 22.70
C ASN A 279 12.59 -19.07 23.58
N PRO A 280 11.53 -18.86 24.39
CA PRO A 280 11.38 -17.64 25.16
C PRO A 280 12.51 -17.37 26.16
N GLN A 281 13.19 -18.41 26.66
CA GLN A 281 14.32 -18.31 27.58
C GLN A 281 15.67 -18.17 26.88
N ASN A 282 15.78 -18.67 25.65
CA ASN A 282 17.00 -18.61 24.85
C ASN A 282 16.64 -18.33 23.39
N PRO A 283 16.44 -17.04 23.00
CA PRO A 283 15.99 -16.69 21.66
C PRO A 283 16.89 -17.19 20.52
N SER A 284 18.17 -17.48 20.80
CA SER A 284 19.10 -18.08 19.83
C SER A 284 18.78 -19.55 19.52
N HIS A 285 18.00 -20.22 20.37
CA HIS A 285 17.56 -21.59 20.18
C HIS A 285 16.18 -21.62 19.51
N MET A 286 16.18 -21.91 18.21
CA MET A 286 14.97 -22.08 17.42
C MET A 286 14.39 -23.48 17.61
N ILE A 287 13.09 -23.57 17.86
CA ILE A 287 12.33 -24.82 17.99
C ILE A 287 11.40 -24.92 16.79
N LYS A 288 11.32 -26.09 16.15
CA LYS A 288 10.31 -26.32 15.10
C LYS A 288 8.93 -26.31 15.72
N VAL A 289 7.99 -25.58 15.11
CA VAL A 289 6.62 -25.47 15.64
C VAL A 289 5.91 -26.84 15.61
N ALA A 290 6.26 -27.70 14.64
CA ALA A 290 5.79 -29.09 14.57
C ALA A 290 6.14 -29.93 15.81
N ASP A 291 7.26 -29.62 16.48
CA ASP A 291 7.81 -30.41 17.59
C ASP A 291 7.30 -29.94 18.96
N LEU A 292 6.46 -28.90 19.02
CA LEU A 292 5.84 -28.40 20.25
C LEU A 292 4.69 -29.33 20.66
N SER A 293 4.90 -30.13 21.70
CA SER A 293 3.84 -30.85 22.42
C SER A 293 3.23 -29.98 23.52
N ASP A 294 2.08 -30.38 24.05
CA ASP A 294 1.45 -29.70 25.20
C ASP A 294 2.40 -29.65 26.41
N ASP A 295 3.09 -30.76 26.72
CA ASP A 295 4.09 -30.80 27.81
C ASP A 295 5.25 -29.81 27.58
N LYS A 296 5.72 -29.67 26.33
CA LYS A 296 6.77 -28.70 26.00
C LYS A 296 6.27 -27.28 26.14
N LEU A 297 5.05 -27.00 25.69
CA LEU A 297 4.45 -25.68 25.86
C LEU A 297 4.31 -25.36 27.34
N GLU A 298 3.73 -26.24 28.16
CA GLU A 298 3.60 -26.04 29.61
C GLU A 298 4.96 -25.80 30.29
N ALA A 299 6.00 -26.55 29.91
CA ALA A 299 7.36 -26.32 30.42
C ALA A 299 7.94 -24.96 30.01
N LEU A 300 7.68 -24.50 28.77
CA LEU A 300 8.08 -23.16 28.33
C LEU A 300 7.29 -22.08 29.09
N GLU A 301 6.00 -22.30 29.35
CA GLU A 301 5.12 -21.38 30.08
C GLU A 301 5.60 -21.21 31.53
N LEU A 302 5.82 -22.32 32.26
CA LEU A 302 6.33 -22.33 33.63
C LEU A 302 7.70 -21.66 33.75
N ALA A 303 8.62 -21.93 32.82
CA ALA A 303 9.95 -21.33 32.84
C ALA A 303 9.90 -19.79 32.71
N MET A 304 8.88 -19.25 32.05
CA MET A 304 8.69 -17.80 31.90
C MET A 304 8.09 -17.13 33.13
N GLU A 305 7.22 -17.82 33.86
CA GLU A 305 6.67 -17.31 35.12
C GLU A 305 7.79 -17.13 36.16
N ASP A 306 8.71 -18.09 36.24
CA ASP A 306 9.88 -18.03 37.12
C ASP A 306 10.87 -16.90 36.77
N ALA A 307 10.96 -16.53 35.49
CA ALA A 307 11.77 -15.41 35.01
C ALA A 307 11.16 -14.03 35.33
N THR A 308 9.85 -13.98 35.63
CA THR A 308 9.12 -12.77 36.04
C THR A 308 9.00 -12.65 37.57
N GLN A 309 10.12 -12.64 38.31
CA GLN A 309 10.06 -12.12 39.67
C GLN A 309 9.54 -10.66 39.64
N PRO A 310 8.65 -10.27 40.57
CA PRO A 310 8.04 -8.95 40.54
C PRO A 310 9.11 -7.91 40.83
N THR A 311 9.58 -7.22 39.80
CA THR A 311 10.27 -5.95 39.99
C THR A 311 9.24 -5.02 40.63
N LYS A 312 9.43 -4.72 41.92
CA LYS A 312 8.68 -3.68 42.64
C LYS A 312 8.77 -2.40 41.80
N LEU A 313 7.72 -2.09 41.05
CA LEU A 313 7.45 -0.75 40.55
C LEU A 313 7.28 0.13 41.79
N GLN A 314 8.34 0.83 42.18
CA GLN A 314 8.25 1.96 43.10
C GLN A 314 7.36 3.01 42.42
N TYR A 315 6.12 3.12 42.88
CA TYR A 315 5.30 4.28 42.60
C TYR A 315 5.95 5.49 43.26
N SER A 316 6.66 6.31 42.48
CA SER A 316 6.90 7.69 42.87
C SER A 316 5.61 8.47 42.66
N GLN A 317 5.09 9.06 43.74
CA GLN A 317 3.87 9.86 43.71
C GLN A 317 4.09 11.11 42.85
N ALA A 318 3.31 11.29 41.79
CA ALA A 318 3.17 12.56 41.10
C ALA A 318 1.87 13.25 41.56
N SER A 319 2.01 14.50 42.02
CA SER A 319 0.91 15.38 42.45
C SER A 319 0.01 15.81 41.29
N PRO A 320 -1.28 16.12 41.52
CA PRO A 320 -2.25 16.36 40.46
C PRO A 320 -2.19 17.79 39.91
N ARG A 321 -2.24 17.95 38.58
CA ARG A 321 -2.67 19.21 37.93
C ARG A 321 -3.98 19.00 37.18
N VAL A 322 -4.87 19.94 37.41
CA VAL A 322 -6.22 20.08 36.85
C VAL A 322 -6.17 20.67 35.43
N GLY A 323 -7.02 20.18 34.51
CA GLY A 323 -7.32 20.90 33.26
C GLY A 323 -7.94 20.03 32.16
N HIS A 324 -9.22 20.27 31.87
CA HIS A 324 -10.03 19.63 30.81
C HIS A 324 -9.42 19.69 29.39
N SER A 325 -9.47 18.57 28.66
CA SER A 325 -10.14 18.44 27.35
C SER A 325 -10.17 16.97 26.90
N GLN A 326 -11.28 16.54 26.32
CA GLN A 326 -11.49 15.18 25.82
C GLN A 326 -10.43 14.83 24.78
N SER A 327 -9.47 14.01 25.19
CA SER A 327 -8.48 13.38 24.32
C SER A 327 -9.05 12.06 23.83
N PRO A 328 -8.89 11.66 22.55
CA PRO A 328 -9.39 10.39 22.07
C PRO A 328 -8.73 9.26 22.87
N LEU A 329 -9.55 8.36 23.43
CA LEU A 329 -9.11 7.11 24.03
C LEU A 329 -8.28 6.35 22.99
N VAL A 330 -6.96 6.42 23.09
CA VAL A 330 -6.07 5.55 22.33
C VAL A 330 -6.25 4.16 22.95
N MET A 331 -6.99 3.28 22.26
CA MET A 331 -6.91 1.85 22.55
C MET A 331 -5.50 1.39 22.18
N ILE A 332 -4.58 1.50 23.13
CA ILE A 332 -3.32 0.78 23.07
C ILE A 332 -3.72 -0.68 23.24
N CYS A 333 -3.74 -1.43 22.14
CA CYS A 333 -3.72 -2.87 22.22
C CYS A 333 -2.33 -3.23 22.76
N THR A 334 -2.19 -3.18 24.08
CA THR A 334 -1.00 -3.67 24.74
C THR A 334 -1.04 -5.18 24.57
N CYS A 335 -0.24 -5.71 23.64
CA CYS A 335 0.39 -7.01 23.82
C CYS A 335 1.37 -6.91 25.00
N THR A 336 0.88 -6.54 26.18
CA THR A 336 1.64 -6.61 27.42
C THR A 336 1.31 -7.95 28.02
N GLY A 337 2.26 -8.87 27.90
CA GLY A 337 2.14 -10.22 28.41
C GLY A 337 2.34 -11.20 27.29
N VAL A 338 3.42 -11.96 27.42
CA VAL A 338 3.66 -13.26 26.78
C VAL A 338 2.43 -14.18 26.91
N PHE A 339 1.56 -13.92 27.88
CA PHE A 339 0.28 -14.59 28.06
C PHE A 339 -0.86 -13.63 27.78
N GLY A 340 -1.79 -14.05 26.91
CA GLY A 340 -2.99 -13.35 26.50
C GLY A 340 -4.00 -13.08 27.62
N LEU A 341 -3.58 -12.39 28.69
CA LEU A 341 -4.46 -11.69 29.60
C LEU A 341 -4.62 -10.26 29.07
N LEU A 342 -5.81 -9.97 28.52
CA LEU A 342 -6.27 -8.60 28.28
C LEU A 342 -6.27 -7.84 29.61
N ARG A 343 -5.20 -7.12 29.94
CA ARG A 343 -5.26 -6.05 30.93
C ARG A 343 -5.65 -4.76 30.22
N TRP A 344 -6.91 -4.39 30.36
CA TRP A 344 -7.36 -3.03 30.08
C TRP A 344 -6.74 -2.12 31.15
N SER A 345 -5.79 -1.27 30.76
CA SER A 345 -5.42 -0.11 31.59
C SER A 345 -6.03 1.13 30.96
N ILE A 346 -6.90 1.80 31.72
CA ILE A 346 -7.37 3.14 31.39
C ILE A 346 -6.24 4.07 31.82
N ALA A 347 -5.49 4.62 30.88
CA ALA A 347 -4.61 5.74 31.17
C ALA A 347 -5.52 6.92 31.55
N SER A 348 -5.46 7.33 32.82
CA SER A 348 -6.20 8.50 33.35
C SER A 348 -5.51 9.79 32.95
#